data_AF-A0A957QPM2-F1
#
_entry.id   AF-A0A957QPM2-F1
#
_cell.length_a   1.000
_cell.length_b   1.000
_cell.length_c   1.000
_cell.angle_alpha   90.00
_cell.angle_beta   90.00
_cell.angle_gamma   90.00
#
_symmetry.space_group_name_H-M   'P 1'
#
loop_
_entity.id
_entity.type
_entity.pdbx_description
1 polymer ?
#
loop_
_entity_poly.entity_id
_entity_poly.type
_entity_poly.pdbx_seq_one_letter_code
_entity_poly.pdbx_strand_id
1 'polypeptide(L)'
;MERPDLTDIDPDVIAYIEFLEEQLLAGVADRPVIAAPDPSEPPTTMQLITISAAGVAKRTARHFYSRQRRGGMGVFDMETSPEDPPRFLVVADESAALLVWSNRGRVYRLPVAQLPATDVRGKGTDICERLKMLNNERIVAVLPENGGEEVALASERGWVRTIRASF
;
A
#
# COMPACT_ATOMS: atom_id res chain seq x y z
N MET A 1 -16.75 25.46 29.78
CA MET A 1 -16.41 26.58 28.88
C MET A 1 -17.69 26.86 28.11
N GLU A 2 -18.23 28.07 28.17
CA GLU A 2 -19.49 28.39 27.46
C GLU A 2 -19.26 28.39 25.95
N ARG A 3 -20.19 27.82 25.19
CA ARG A 3 -20.15 27.77 23.72
C ARG A 3 -20.20 29.21 23.19
N PRO A 4 -19.29 29.63 22.30
CA PRO A 4 -19.37 30.94 21.64
C PRO A 4 -20.70 31.11 20.91
N ASP A 5 -21.15 32.35 20.73
CA ASP A 5 -22.32 32.66 19.91
C ASP A 5 -22.00 32.41 18.43
N LEU A 6 -22.78 31.55 17.76
CA LEU A 6 -22.58 31.12 16.37
C LEU A 6 -23.65 31.67 15.42
N THR A 7 -24.47 32.63 15.87
CA THR A 7 -25.67 33.09 15.14
C THR A 7 -25.37 33.73 13.78
N ASP A 8 -24.18 34.31 13.59
CA ASP A 8 -23.75 34.97 12.34
C ASP A 8 -22.88 34.09 11.42
N ILE A 9 -22.77 32.80 11.69
CA ILE A 9 -21.92 31.87 10.92
C ILE A 9 -22.76 31.10 9.90
N ASP A 10 -22.15 30.76 8.77
CA ASP A 10 -22.76 29.97 7.71
C ASP A 10 -23.30 28.62 8.25
N PRO A 11 -24.54 28.22 7.90
CA PRO A 11 -25.15 26.97 8.36
C PRO A 11 -24.29 25.71 8.13
N ASP A 12 -23.52 25.67 7.03
CA ASP A 12 -22.67 24.51 6.72
C ASP A 12 -21.47 24.42 7.68
N VAL A 13 -20.96 25.57 8.12
CA VAL A 13 -19.87 25.66 9.10
C VAL A 13 -20.36 25.28 10.49
N ILE A 14 -21.59 25.67 10.85
CA ILE A 14 -22.22 25.28 12.12
C ILE A 14 -22.41 23.76 12.17
N ALA A 15 -22.95 23.16 11.10
CA ALA A 15 -23.12 21.71 11.00
C ALA A 15 -21.79 20.95 11.11
N TYR A 16 -20.71 21.49 10.53
CA TYR A 16 -19.38 20.92 10.64
C TYR A 16 -18.80 21.01 12.07
N ILE A 17 -19.01 22.14 12.76
CA ILE A 17 -18.59 22.30 14.16
C ILE A 17 -19.30 21.28 15.05
N GLU A 18 -20.62 21.14 14.90
CA GLU A 18 -21.43 20.20 15.70
C GLU A 18 -21.00 18.74 15.49
N PHE A 19 -20.72 18.37 14.24
CA PHE A 19 -20.18 17.06 13.91
C PHE A 19 -18.81 16.79 14.57
N LEU A 20 -17.93 17.80 14.64
CA LEU A 20 -16.62 17.68 15.29
C LEU A 20 -16.76 17.60 16.82
N GLU A 21 -17.67 18.38 17.41
CA GLU A 21 -17.97 18.33 18.85
C GLU A 21 -18.51 16.96 19.27
N GLU A 22 -19.38 16.35 18.46
CA GLU A 22 -19.92 15.01 18.69
C GLU A 22 -18.82 13.94 18.63
N GLN A 23 -17.90 14.03 17.65
CA GLN A 23 -16.75 13.12 17.55
C GLN A 23 -15.75 13.26 18.71
N LEU A 24 -15.52 14.48 19.20
CA LEU A 24 -14.71 14.74 20.38
C LEU A 24 -15.33 14.13 21.64
N LEU A 25 -16.66 14.24 21.80
CA LEU A 25 -17.42 13.62 22.89
C LEU A 25 -17.44 12.09 22.81
N ALA A 26 -17.43 11.53 21.59
CA ALA A 26 -17.35 10.09 21.34
C ALA A 26 -15.97 9.49 21.68
N GLY A 27 -15.02 10.28 22.18
CA GLY A 27 -13.71 9.78 22.62
C GLY A 27 -12.78 9.37 21.47
N VAL A 28 -13.06 9.81 20.24
CA VAL A 28 -12.15 9.66 19.08
C VAL A 28 -11.06 10.74 19.14
N ALA A 29 -10.47 10.90 20.33
CA ALA A 29 -9.39 11.84 20.54
C ALA A 29 -8.09 11.22 19.99
N ASP A 30 -7.46 11.96 19.08
CA ASP A 30 -6.08 11.81 18.62
C ASP A 30 -5.78 10.99 17.36
N ARG A 31 -6.74 10.84 16.44
CA ARG A 31 -6.35 10.67 15.03
C ARG A 31 -6.47 12.03 14.35
N PRO A 32 -5.38 12.66 13.89
CA PRO A 32 -5.51 13.78 13.00
C PRO A 32 -6.25 13.23 11.76
N VAL A 33 -7.52 13.60 11.61
CA VAL A 33 -8.21 13.51 10.34
C VAL A 33 -7.54 14.58 9.50
N ILE A 34 -6.37 14.25 8.94
CA ILE A 34 -5.89 14.93 7.76
C ILE A 34 -6.98 14.64 6.74
N ALA A 35 -7.89 15.59 6.54
CA ALA A 35 -8.80 15.56 5.41
C ALA A 35 -7.92 15.21 4.21
N ALA A 36 -8.16 14.04 3.62
CA ALA A 36 -7.31 13.56 2.54
C ALA A 36 -7.27 14.70 1.52
N PRO A 37 -6.08 15.23 1.17
CA PRO A 37 -6.02 16.29 0.19
C PRO A 37 -6.74 15.79 -1.06
N ASP A 38 -7.58 16.65 -1.66
CA ASP A 38 -8.27 16.29 -2.91
C ASP A 38 -7.23 15.71 -3.87
N PRO A 39 -7.40 14.46 -4.31
CA PRO A 39 -6.36 13.77 -5.03
C PRO A 39 -6.05 14.53 -6.31
N SER A 40 -4.78 14.82 -6.55
CA SER A 40 -4.35 15.60 -7.72
C SER A 40 -4.65 14.92 -9.06
N GLU A 41 -4.99 13.62 -9.01
CA GLU A 41 -5.31 12.77 -10.13
C GLU A 41 -6.61 12.01 -9.82
N PRO A 42 -7.54 11.85 -10.78
CA PRO A 42 -8.76 11.09 -10.56
C PRO A 42 -8.45 9.65 -10.14
N PRO A 43 -9.36 8.99 -9.38
CA PRO A 43 -9.19 7.59 -9.03
C PRO A 43 -9.02 6.70 -10.26
N THR A 44 -7.90 5.99 -10.34
CA THR A 44 -7.61 4.99 -11.36
C THR A 44 -7.58 3.59 -10.76
N THR A 45 -7.59 2.57 -11.60
CA THR A 45 -7.40 1.16 -11.22
C THR A 45 -5.95 0.83 -10.90
N MET A 46 -5.02 1.77 -11.10
CA MET A 46 -3.61 1.58 -10.80
C MET A 46 -3.36 1.63 -9.30
N GLN A 47 -2.66 0.62 -8.81
CA GLN A 47 -2.35 0.41 -7.41
C GLN A 47 -0.83 0.43 -7.22
N LEU A 48 -0.38 1.02 -6.11
CA LEU A 48 0.95 0.80 -5.57
C LEU A 48 0.87 -0.38 -4.60
N ILE A 49 1.65 -1.41 -4.86
CA ILE A 49 1.79 -2.58 -4.02
C ILE A 49 3.11 -2.48 -3.27
N THR A 50 3.01 -2.42 -1.95
CA THR A 50 4.17 -2.37 -1.05
C THR A 50 4.23 -3.69 -0.29
N ILE A 51 5.40 -4.30 -0.26
CA ILE A 51 5.65 -5.59 0.43
C ILE A 51 6.89 -5.44 1.31
N SER A 52 6.76 -5.83 2.57
CA SER A 52 7.84 -5.82 3.56
C SER A 52 8.83 -6.98 3.38
N ALA A 53 9.91 -6.97 4.15
CA ALA A 53 10.88 -8.06 4.15
C ALA A 53 10.30 -9.37 4.69
N ALA A 54 9.38 -9.30 5.66
CA ALA A 54 8.67 -10.44 6.24
C ALA A 54 7.48 -10.92 5.39
N GLY A 55 7.07 -10.15 4.38
CA GLY A 55 5.95 -10.50 3.49
C GLY A 55 4.62 -9.89 3.91
N VAL A 56 4.62 -8.86 4.75
CA VAL A 56 3.43 -8.03 4.95
C VAL A 56 3.22 -7.19 3.70
N ALA A 57 2.06 -7.32 3.07
CA ALA A 57 1.75 -6.64 1.82
C ALA A 57 0.41 -5.92 1.89
N LYS A 58 0.32 -4.83 1.12
CA LYS A 58 -0.91 -4.08 0.90
C LYS A 58 -0.93 -3.47 -0.49
N ARG A 59 -2.11 -2.99 -0.90
CA ARG A 59 -2.26 -2.11 -2.06
C ARG A 59 -2.81 -0.76 -1.63
N THR A 60 -2.26 0.29 -2.23
CA THR A 60 -2.66 1.67 -2.02
C THR A 60 -2.98 2.26 -3.39
N ALA A 61 -4.14 2.88 -3.54
CA ALA A 61 -4.52 3.47 -4.82
C ALA A 61 -3.56 4.59 -5.24
N ARG A 62 -3.21 4.64 -6.54
CA ARG A 62 -2.20 5.57 -7.08
C ARG A 62 -2.48 7.03 -6.73
N HIS A 63 -3.76 7.42 -6.70
CA HIS A 63 -4.18 8.80 -6.48
C HIS A 63 -3.86 9.32 -5.06
N PHE A 64 -3.64 8.43 -4.08
CA PHE A 64 -3.17 8.84 -2.76
C PHE A 64 -1.71 9.35 -2.76
N TYR A 65 -0.93 9.01 -3.78
CA TYR A 65 0.46 9.46 -3.91
C TYR A 65 0.54 10.74 -4.74
N SER A 66 0.24 11.87 -4.11
CA SER A 66 0.36 13.17 -4.77
C SER A 66 1.79 13.48 -5.22
N ARG A 67 1.94 14.27 -6.29
CA ARG A 67 3.26 14.73 -6.75
C ARG A 67 3.92 15.58 -5.67
N GLN A 68 5.05 15.11 -5.14
CA GLN A 68 5.85 15.89 -4.19
C GLN A 68 6.86 16.78 -4.93
N ARG A 69 7.03 18.02 -4.44
CA ARG A 69 8.08 18.94 -4.93
C ARG A 69 9.46 18.52 -4.42
N ARG A 70 10.53 19.02 -5.05
CA ARG A 70 11.91 18.80 -4.57
C ARG A 70 12.05 19.27 -3.12
N GLY A 71 12.80 18.52 -2.31
CA GLY A 71 13.04 18.82 -0.89
C GLY A 71 12.01 18.27 0.11
N GLY A 72 11.00 17.53 -0.35
CA GLY A 72 10.06 16.86 0.54
C GLY A 72 10.55 15.51 1.08
N MET A 73 10.08 15.11 2.26
CA MET A 73 10.50 13.89 3.01
C MET A 73 10.09 12.55 2.35
N GLY A 74 9.43 12.57 1.18
CA GLY A 74 8.83 11.38 0.58
C GLY A 74 7.53 10.95 1.27
N VAL A 75 6.85 9.95 0.69
CA VAL A 75 5.60 9.40 1.22
C VAL A 75 5.88 8.07 1.91
N PHE A 76 5.61 7.98 3.21
CA PHE A 76 5.71 6.74 3.97
C PHE A 76 4.42 5.94 3.82
N ASP A 77 4.44 4.97 2.90
CA ASP A 77 3.24 4.21 2.55
C ASP A 77 2.83 3.18 3.58
N MET A 78 3.75 2.36 4.05
CA MET A 78 3.44 1.27 4.96
C MET A 78 3.99 1.59 6.34
N GLU A 79 3.12 1.53 7.35
CA GLU A 79 3.55 1.58 8.73
C GLU A 79 4.12 0.21 9.10
N THR A 80 5.44 0.14 9.24
CA THR A 80 6.15 -1.09 9.57
C THR A 80 6.97 -0.93 10.85
N SER A 81 7.22 -2.05 11.53
CA SER A 81 8.26 -2.10 12.56
C SER A 81 9.63 -1.81 11.93
N PRO A 82 10.58 -1.19 12.65
CA PRO A 82 11.98 -1.07 12.20
C PRO A 82 12.62 -2.42 11.84
N GLU A 83 12.13 -3.50 12.43
CA GLU A 83 12.60 -4.88 12.20
C GLU A 83 12.11 -5.45 10.86
N ASP A 84 11.08 -4.86 10.24
CA ASP A 84 10.47 -5.33 8.99
C ASP A 84 10.28 -4.18 7.97
N PRO A 85 11.37 -3.67 7.37
CA PRO A 85 11.27 -2.55 6.44
C PRO A 85 10.54 -2.93 5.14
N PRO A 86 9.88 -1.98 4.46
CA PRO A 86 9.40 -2.15 3.09
C PRO A 86 10.57 -2.57 2.17
N ARG A 87 10.35 -3.63 1.38
CA ARG A 87 11.40 -4.23 0.54
C ARG A 87 11.07 -4.18 -0.95
N PHE A 88 9.81 -4.33 -1.32
CA PHE A 88 9.37 -4.31 -2.71
C PHE A 88 8.29 -3.27 -2.90
N LEU A 89 8.39 -2.54 -4.02
CA LEU A 89 7.39 -1.60 -4.50
C LEU A 89 7.10 -1.93 -5.95
N VAL A 90 5.83 -2.23 -6.25
CA VAL A 90 5.37 -2.60 -7.59
C VAL A 90 4.15 -1.77 -7.93
N VAL A 91 4.07 -1.31 -9.19
CA VAL A 91 2.86 -0.66 -9.70
C VAL A 91 2.17 -1.65 -10.63
N ALA A 92 0.89 -1.90 -10.38
CA ALA A 92 0.07 -2.79 -11.20
C ALA A 92 -1.40 -2.37 -11.15
N ASP A 93 -2.15 -2.80 -12.15
CA ASP A 93 -3.60 -2.66 -12.16
C ASP A 93 -4.25 -3.59 -11.12
N GLU A 94 -5.39 -3.19 -10.55
CA GLU A 94 -6.17 -4.00 -9.61
C GLU A 94 -6.58 -5.37 -10.17
N SER A 95 -6.84 -5.46 -11.47
CA SER A 95 -7.19 -6.71 -12.16
C SER A 95 -5.99 -7.62 -12.46
N ALA A 96 -4.77 -7.12 -12.31
CA ALA A 96 -3.55 -7.86 -12.61
C ALA A 96 -3.21 -8.87 -11.49
N ALA A 97 -2.25 -9.75 -11.81
CA ALA A 97 -1.57 -10.59 -10.83
C ALA A 97 -0.08 -10.26 -10.76
N LEU A 98 0.50 -10.58 -9.60
CA LEU A 98 1.92 -10.49 -9.33
C LEU A 98 2.52 -11.91 -9.29
N LEU A 99 3.71 -12.05 -9.85
CA LEU A 99 4.57 -13.21 -9.74
C LEU A 99 5.55 -12.98 -8.60
N VAL A 100 5.34 -13.68 -7.49
CA VAL A 100 6.16 -13.61 -6.28
C VAL A 100 7.18 -14.75 -6.33
N TRP A 101 8.45 -14.39 -6.47
CA TRP A 101 9.56 -15.34 -6.52
C TRP A 101 10.17 -15.52 -5.14
N SER A 102 10.49 -16.76 -4.80
CA SER A 102 11.18 -17.08 -3.54
C SER A 102 12.65 -17.46 -3.72
N ASN A 103 13.41 -17.40 -2.62
CA ASN A 103 14.79 -17.87 -2.55
C ASN A 103 14.96 -19.37 -2.83
N ARG A 104 13.87 -20.14 -2.87
CA ARG A 104 13.86 -21.56 -3.25
C ARG A 104 13.53 -21.78 -4.73
N GLY A 105 13.43 -20.71 -5.52
CA GLY A 105 13.10 -20.79 -6.95
C GLY A 105 11.64 -21.16 -7.22
N ARG A 106 10.75 -21.01 -6.23
CA ARG A 106 9.30 -21.17 -6.42
C ARG A 106 8.72 -19.84 -6.89
N VAL A 107 7.70 -19.92 -7.73
CA VAL A 107 6.89 -18.78 -8.16
C VAL A 107 5.46 -18.97 -7.65
N TYR A 108 4.90 -17.90 -7.09
CA TYR A 108 3.53 -17.86 -6.65
C TYR A 108 2.80 -16.76 -7.40
N ARG A 109 1.60 -17.08 -7.89
CA ARG A 109 0.71 -16.12 -8.51
C ARG A 109 -0.17 -15.47 -7.45
N LEU A 110 -0.09 -14.15 -7.34
CA LEU A 110 -0.84 -13.37 -6.35
C LEU A 110 -1.70 -12.32 -7.06
N PRO A 111 -3.02 -12.50 -7.14
CA PRO A 111 -3.91 -11.47 -7.69
C PRO A 111 -3.88 -10.19 -6.83
N VAL A 112 -3.73 -9.03 -7.46
CA VAL A 112 -3.64 -7.73 -6.77
C VAL A 112 -4.89 -7.46 -5.94
N ALA A 113 -6.07 -7.77 -6.48
CA ALA A 113 -7.35 -7.62 -5.77
C ALA A 113 -7.42 -8.37 -4.43
N GLN A 114 -6.60 -9.41 -4.21
CA GLN A 114 -6.57 -10.13 -2.93
C GLN A 114 -5.76 -9.40 -1.85
N LEU A 115 -4.98 -8.37 -2.19
CA LEU A 115 -4.28 -7.57 -1.22
C LEU A 115 -5.24 -6.59 -0.53
N PRO A 116 -5.06 -6.32 0.77
CA PRO A 116 -5.87 -5.34 1.48
C PRO A 116 -5.66 -3.96 0.85
N ALA A 117 -6.77 -3.32 0.49
CA ALA A 117 -6.79 -1.93 0.03
C ALA A 117 -6.75 -1.02 1.25
N THR A 118 -5.68 -0.25 1.40
CA THR A 118 -5.52 0.66 2.54
C THR A 118 -4.87 1.95 2.07
N ASP A 119 -5.14 3.04 2.79
CA ASP A 119 -4.52 4.33 2.51
C ASP A 119 -3.02 4.33 2.86
N VAL A 120 -2.37 5.45 2.56
CA VAL A 120 -1.00 5.75 3.00
C VAL A 120 -0.92 5.66 4.53
N ARG A 121 0.13 5.03 5.05
CA ARG A 121 0.34 4.58 6.44
C ARG A 121 -0.59 3.45 6.92
N GLY A 122 -1.46 2.90 6.07
CA GLY A 122 -2.25 1.71 6.40
C GLY A 122 -1.39 0.46 6.63
N LYS A 123 -1.93 -0.49 7.41
CA LYS A 123 -1.31 -1.79 7.69
C LYS A 123 -1.59 -2.79 6.56
N GLY A 124 -0.62 -3.66 6.27
CA GLY A 124 -0.81 -4.78 5.33
C GLY A 124 -1.20 -6.08 6.02
N THR A 125 -1.24 -7.15 5.24
CA THR A 125 -1.47 -8.52 5.69
C THR A 125 -0.32 -9.42 5.26
N ASP A 126 -0.01 -10.44 6.06
CA ASP A 126 0.99 -11.44 5.70
C ASP A 126 0.52 -12.27 4.48
N ILE A 127 1.30 -12.24 3.39
CA ILE A 127 1.03 -13.04 2.19
C ILE A 127 1.76 -14.37 2.19
N CYS A 128 2.80 -14.55 3.01
CA CYS A 128 3.60 -15.77 3.06
C CYS A 128 2.74 -16.96 3.49
N GLU A 129 1.90 -16.76 4.52
CA GLU A 129 0.95 -17.78 4.99
C GLU A 129 -0.06 -18.14 3.90
N ARG A 130 -0.67 -17.14 3.27
CA ARG A 130 -1.67 -17.34 2.21
C ARG A 130 -1.09 -18.06 0.99
N LEU A 131 0.13 -17.71 0.60
CA LEU A 131 0.84 -18.35 -0.52
C LEU A 131 1.39 -19.73 -0.15
N LYS A 132 1.21 -20.17 1.12
CA LYS A 132 1.73 -21.44 1.64
C LYS A 132 3.24 -21.57 1.41
N MET A 133 3.95 -20.48 1.66
CA MET A 133 5.41 -20.48 1.63
C MET A 133 5.93 -21.37 2.74
N LEU A 134 7.02 -22.08 2.46
CA LEU A 134 7.63 -22.98 3.44
C LEU A 134 8.39 -22.18 4.51
N ASN A 135 8.64 -22.81 5.65
CA ASN A 135 9.51 -22.21 6.67
C ASN A 135 10.91 -21.88 6.09
N ASN A 136 11.44 -20.71 6.42
CA ASN A 136 12.69 -20.13 5.91
C ASN A 136 12.69 -19.80 4.40
N GLU A 137 11.52 -19.80 3.77
CA GLU A 137 11.33 -19.27 2.43
C GLU A 137 11.11 -17.75 2.51
N ARG A 138 11.82 -16.99 1.69
CA ARG A 138 11.71 -15.52 1.64
C ARG A 138 11.46 -15.06 0.22
N ILE A 139 10.76 -13.94 0.08
CA ILE A 139 10.52 -13.28 -1.21
C ILE A 139 11.84 -12.67 -1.69
N VAL A 140 12.19 -12.92 -2.96
CA VAL A 140 13.40 -12.38 -3.60
C VAL A 140 13.08 -11.41 -4.73
N ALA A 141 11.95 -11.58 -5.41
CA ALA A 141 11.49 -10.67 -6.44
C ALA A 141 9.96 -10.71 -6.55
N VAL A 142 9.38 -9.60 -6.98
CA VAL A 142 7.94 -9.47 -7.24
C VAL A 142 7.79 -8.71 -8.55
N LEU A 143 7.12 -9.33 -9.51
CA LEU A 143 6.97 -8.79 -10.87
C LEU A 143 5.49 -8.82 -11.27
N PRO A 144 4.97 -7.80 -11.96
CA PRO A 144 3.67 -7.93 -12.62
C PRO A 144 3.70 -9.07 -13.63
N GLU A 145 2.63 -9.86 -13.70
CA GLU A 145 2.50 -10.99 -14.63
C GLU A 145 2.68 -10.58 -16.10
N ASN A 146 2.18 -9.38 -16.46
CA ASN A 146 2.29 -8.83 -17.81
C ASN A 146 3.42 -7.77 -17.93
N GLY A 147 4.43 -7.83 -17.05
CA GLY A 147 5.51 -6.83 -16.99
C GLY A 147 6.59 -6.97 -18.07
N GLY A 148 6.60 -8.06 -18.82
CA GLY A 148 7.58 -8.34 -19.88
C GLY A 148 7.35 -9.70 -20.53
N GLU A 149 8.13 -10.04 -21.56
CA GLU A 149 8.02 -11.33 -22.25
C GLU A 149 8.80 -12.45 -21.55
N GLU A 150 9.90 -12.10 -20.88
CA GLU A 150 10.82 -13.04 -20.25
C GLU A 150 11.28 -12.55 -18.87
N VAL A 151 11.57 -13.50 -17.99
CA VAL A 151 12.16 -13.28 -16.67
C VAL A 151 13.48 -14.04 -16.60
N ALA A 152 14.56 -13.31 -16.32
CA ALA A 152 15.88 -13.88 -16.05
C ALA A 152 16.10 -14.00 -14.53
N LEU A 153 16.41 -15.20 -14.09
CA LEU A 153 16.74 -15.50 -12.69
C LEU A 153 18.24 -15.78 -12.59
N ALA A 154 18.90 -15.13 -11.64
CA ALA A 154 20.32 -15.36 -11.33
C ALA A 154 20.45 -15.98 -9.94
N SER A 155 21.26 -17.04 -9.82
CA SER A 155 21.61 -17.65 -8.54
C SER A 155 22.91 -17.10 -7.97
N GLU A 156 23.09 -17.21 -6.66
CA GLU A 156 24.34 -16.83 -5.97
C GLU A 156 25.57 -17.61 -6.49
N ARG A 157 25.37 -18.78 -7.12
CA ARG A 157 26.42 -19.58 -7.75
C ARG A 157 26.75 -19.14 -9.18
N GLY A 158 26.12 -18.08 -9.68
CA GLY A 158 26.33 -17.55 -11.04
C GLY A 158 25.51 -18.25 -12.13
N TRP A 159 24.51 -19.06 -11.77
CA TRP A 159 23.64 -19.71 -12.76
C TRP A 159 22.55 -18.75 -13.20
N VAL A 160 22.35 -18.62 -14.51
CA VAL A 160 21.26 -17.81 -15.07
C VAL A 160 20.26 -18.72 -15.77
N ARG A 161 18.97 -18.52 -15.48
CA ARG A 161 17.87 -19.18 -16.18
C ARG A 161 16.87 -18.14 -16.64
N THR A 162 16.60 -18.13 -17.94
CA THR A 162 15.54 -17.32 -18.53
C THR A 162 14.30 -18.18 -18.74
N ILE A 163 13.14 -17.65 -18.41
CA ILE A 163 11.83 -18.27 -18.65
C ILE A 163 10.91 -17.25 -19.29
N ARG A 164 9.95 -17.71 -20.09
CA ARG A 164 8.88 -16.83 -20.58
C ARG A 164 7.97 -16.45 -19.42
N ALA A 165 7.57 -15.18 -19.37
CA ALA A 165 6.64 -14.63 -18.40
C ALA A 165 5.17 -14.90 -18.77
N SER A 166 4.91 -15.88 -19.64
CA SER A 166 3.57 -16.32 -20.01
C SER A 166 3.06 -17.32 -18.95
N PHE A 167 2.20 -16.86 -18.05
CA PHE A 167 1.53 -17.66 -17.01
C PHE A 167 0.02 -17.68 -17.22
#